data_AF-A0A8V1AGG2-F1
#
_entry.id   AF-A0A8V1AGG2-F1
#
_cell.length_a   1.000
_cell.length_b   1.000
_cell.length_c   1.000
_cell.angle_alpha   90.00
_cell.angle_beta   90.00
_cell.angle_gamma   90.00
#
_symmetry.space_group_name_H-M   'P 1'
#
loop_
_entity.id
_entity.type
_entity.pdbx_description
1 polymer ?
#
loop_
_entity_poly.entity_id
_entity_poly.type
_entity_poly.pdbx_seq_one_letter_code
_entity_poly.pdbx_strand_id
1 'polypeptide(L)'
;MTDEALRALLQRFYALQGERVETYRLFEEGHRAYLSSAPHYDFPRYRQLVHEVTAAFSGISREVLQLQGRLRGELGRPDLAQHLTRLQEREQEKLQLTAQLQLARQRAQDEPSVDTHQQEVRELKHRSVSTPWSPPFGAGSPLHTLPFPPAGLEGAQMVPSKELLFGALRIVWRCRAAALPSASPG
;
A
#
# COMPACT_ATOMS: atom_id res chain seq x y z
N MET A 1 31.49 18.59 -2.19
CA MET A 1 31.22 17.17 -2.51
C MET A 1 29.89 16.67 -1.96
N THR A 2 29.40 17.19 -0.83
CA THR A 2 28.09 16.82 -0.25
C THR A 2 26.88 17.23 -1.10
N ASP A 3 26.95 18.34 -1.83
CA ASP A 3 25.83 18.83 -2.67
C ASP A 3 25.54 17.92 -3.88
N GLU A 4 26.58 17.47 -4.59
CA GLU A 4 26.42 16.57 -5.73
C GLU A 4 25.88 15.19 -5.29
N ALA A 5 26.39 14.67 -4.17
CA ALA A 5 25.89 13.42 -3.60
C ALA A 5 24.42 13.52 -3.16
N LEU A 6 24.02 14.66 -2.58
CA LEU A 6 22.63 14.94 -2.22
C LEU A 6 21.75 15.04 -3.48
N ARG A 7 22.21 15.72 -4.53
CA ARG A 7 21.49 15.85 -5.80
C ARG A 7 21.25 14.49 -6.46
N ALA A 8 22.29 13.65 -6.54
CA ALA A 8 22.18 12.31 -7.10
C ALA A 8 21.18 11.44 -6.30
N LEU A 9 21.20 11.55 -4.97
CA LEU A 9 20.25 10.85 -4.10
C LEU A 9 18.81 11.30 -4.37
N LEU A 10 18.57 12.61 -4.46
CA LEU A 10 17.24 13.17 -4.76
C LEU A 10 16.76 12.75 -6.15
N GLN A 11 17.63 12.75 -7.17
CA GLN A 11 17.29 12.27 -8.51
C GLN A 11 16.89 10.79 -8.50
N ARG A 12 17.65 9.95 -7.78
CA ARG A 12 17.28 8.54 -7.64
C ARG A 12 15.96 8.37 -6.91
N PHE A 13 15.74 9.15 -5.85
CA PHE A 13 14.48 9.15 -5.14
C PHE A 13 13.29 9.54 -6.05
N TYR A 14 13.42 10.56 -6.90
CA TYR A 14 12.37 10.92 -7.87
C TYR A 14 12.12 9.81 -8.90
N ALA A 15 13.17 9.13 -9.39
CA ALA A 15 13.00 7.99 -10.27
C ALA A 15 12.18 6.86 -9.59
N LEU A 16 12.49 6.54 -8.33
CA LEU A 16 11.75 5.57 -7.52
C LEU A 16 10.28 5.96 -7.32
N GLN A 17 9.97 7.25 -7.20
CA GLN A 17 8.59 7.74 -7.15
C GLN A 17 7.87 7.53 -8.48
N GLY A 18 8.56 7.75 -9.61
CA GLY A 18 8.04 7.42 -10.94
C GLY A 18 7.72 5.93 -11.09
N GLU A 19 8.66 5.05 -10.72
CA GLU A 19 8.48 3.60 -10.72
C GLU A 19 7.27 3.18 -9.85
N ARG A 20 7.09 3.82 -8.68
CA ARG A 20 5.96 3.57 -7.79
C ARG A 20 4.63 3.97 -8.43
N VAL A 21 4.55 5.11 -9.11
CA VAL A 21 3.35 5.57 -9.81
C VAL A 21 2.96 4.58 -10.92
N GLU A 22 3.92 4.14 -11.73
CA GLU A 22 3.66 3.14 -12.77
C GLU A 22 3.23 1.80 -12.18
N THR A 23 3.81 1.39 -11.05
CA THR A 23 3.38 0.17 -10.34
C THR A 23 1.92 0.25 -9.88
N TYR A 24 1.50 1.41 -9.34
CA TYR A 24 0.09 1.64 -8.99
C TYR A 24 -0.83 1.60 -10.22
N ARG A 25 -0.38 2.16 -11.33
CA ARG A 25 -1.14 2.15 -12.59
C ARG A 25 -1.36 0.71 -13.08
N LEU A 26 -0.30 -0.08 -13.17
CA LEU A 26 -0.37 -1.49 -13.57
C LEU A 26 -1.30 -2.29 -12.65
N PHE A 27 -1.22 -2.03 -11.35
CA PHE A 27 -2.07 -2.70 -10.37
C PHE A 27 -3.55 -2.38 -10.56
N GLU A 28 -3.91 -1.12 -10.77
CA GLU A 28 -5.30 -0.71 -11.03
C GLU A 28 -5.82 -1.21 -12.39
N GLU A 29 -5.02 -1.11 -13.44
CA GLU A 29 -5.38 -1.59 -14.78
C GLU A 29 -5.61 -3.11 -14.78
N GLY A 30 -4.73 -3.86 -14.13
CA GLY A 30 -4.89 -5.31 -14.05
C GLY A 30 -6.03 -5.76 -13.16
N HIS A 31 -6.35 -5.03 -12.09
CA HIS A 31 -7.58 -5.30 -11.32
C HIS A 31 -8.85 -4.99 -12.14
N ARG A 32 -8.85 -3.93 -12.95
CA ARG A 32 -9.96 -3.66 -13.88
C ARG A 32 -10.12 -4.78 -14.92
N ALA A 33 -9.02 -5.26 -15.48
CA ALA A 33 -9.04 -6.39 -16.41
C ALA A 33 -9.56 -7.67 -15.73
N TYR A 34 -9.12 -7.94 -14.49
CA TYR A 34 -9.64 -9.03 -13.67
C TYR A 34 -11.17 -8.92 -13.47
N LEU A 35 -11.67 -7.76 -13.05
CA LEU A 35 -13.12 -7.56 -12.88
C LEU A 35 -13.91 -7.70 -14.20
N SER A 36 -13.33 -7.27 -15.33
CA SER A 36 -13.98 -7.41 -16.64
C SER A 36 -14.16 -8.85 -17.12
N SER A 37 -13.43 -9.80 -16.53
CA SER A 37 -13.55 -11.24 -16.84
C SER A 37 -14.71 -11.94 -16.11
N ALA A 38 -15.51 -11.20 -15.32
CA ALA A 38 -16.68 -11.76 -14.66
C ALA A 38 -17.69 -12.37 -15.65
N PRO A 39 -18.39 -13.46 -15.27
CA PRO A 39 -18.31 -14.14 -13.97
C PRO A 39 -17.13 -15.13 -13.86
N HIS A 40 -16.40 -15.37 -14.95
CA HIS A 40 -15.29 -16.34 -15.00
C HIS A 40 -13.94 -15.68 -14.78
N TYR A 41 -13.73 -15.22 -13.56
CA TYR A 41 -12.52 -14.52 -13.14
C TYR A 41 -11.22 -15.27 -13.52
N ASP A 42 -10.31 -14.61 -14.24
CA ASP A 42 -8.95 -15.11 -14.52
C ASP A 42 -8.03 -14.91 -13.31
N PHE A 43 -8.25 -15.77 -12.31
CA PHE A 43 -7.51 -15.72 -11.05
C PHE A 43 -6.00 -16.02 -11.20
N PRO A 44 -5.55 -17.01 -12.00
CA PRO A 44 -4.12 -17.27 -12.18
C PRO A 44 -3.36 -16.05 -12.71
N ARG A 45 -3.90 -15.36 -13.72
CA ARG A 45 -3.27 -14.16 -14.28
C ARG A 45 -3.24 -13.01 -13.28
N TYR A 46 -4.35 -12.76 -12.58
CA TYR A 46 -4.40 -11.71 -11.58
C TYR A 46 -3.45 -11.98 -10.41
N ARG A 47 -3.32 -13.24 -9.98
CA ARG A 47 -2.35 -13.65 -8.96
C ARG A 47 -0.92 -13.35 -9.34
N GLN A 48 -0.53 -13.67 -10.57
CA GLN A 48 0.81 -13.39 -11.05
C GLN A 48 1.09 -11.89 -11.04
N LEU A 49 0.16 -11.08 -11.54
CA LEU A 49 0.27 -9.63 -11.50
C LEU A 49 0.45 -9.12 -10.06
N VAL A 50 -0.38 -9.59 -9.11
CA VAL A 50 -0.28 -9.20 -7.69
C VAL A 50 1.12 -9.52 -7.15
N HIS A 51 1.70 -10.66 -7.52
CA HIS A 51 3.07 -11.00 -7.12
C HIS A 51 4.11 -10.03 -7.70
N GLU A 52 4.02 -9.71 -8.99
CA GLU A 52 4.93 -8.80 -9.68
C GLU A 52 4.87 -7.38 -9.08
N VAL A 53 3.68 -6.82 -8.88
CA VAL A 53 3.54 -5.47 -8.29
C VAL A 53 3.99 -5.43 -6.83
N THR A 54 3.80 -6.54 -6.08
CA THR A 54 4.32 -6.67 -4.71
C THR A 54 5.83 -6.62 -4.69
N ALA A 55 6.48 -7.37 -5.60
CA ALA A 55 7.93 -7.37 -5.71
C ALA A 55 8.47 -5.99 -6.08
N ALA A 56 7.81 -5.28 -7.00
CA ALA A 56 8.15 -3.91 -7.37
C ALA A 56 8.04 -2.94 -6.18
N PHE A 57 6.91 -2.92 -5.47
CA PHE A 57 6.74 -2.07 -4.28
C PHE A 57 7.77 -2.39 -3.18
N SER A 58 8.07 -3.66 -2.95
CA SER A 58 9.12 -4.08 -2.01
C SER A 58 10.52 -3.64 -2.45
N GLY A 59 10.84 -3.73 -3.74
CA GLY A 59 12.09 -3.24 -4.32
C GLY A 59 12.28 -1.76 -4.08
N ILE A 60 11.29 -0.96 -4.50
CA ILE A 60 11.28 0.50 -4.32
C ILE A 60 11.44 0.87 -2.84
N SER A 61 10.68 0.23 -1.96
CA SER A 61 10.69 0.56 -0.54
C SER A 61 12.03 0.24 0.14
N ARG A 62 12.69 -0.86 -0.25
CA ARG A 62 14.03 -1.19 0.24
C ARG A 62 15.06 -0.15 -0.19
N GLU A 63 14.98 0.31 -1.42
CA GLU A 63 15.91 1.32 -1.91
C GLU A 63 15.69 2.67 -1.24
N VAL A 64 14.44 3.10 -1.04
CA VAL A 64 14.14 4.32 -0.27
C VAL A 64 14.72 4.24 1.15
N LEU A 65 14.64 3.08 1.81
CA LEU A 65 15.28 2.87 3.12
C LEU A 65 16.81 3.01 3.07
N GLN A 66 17.46 2.55 2.01
CA GLN A 66 18.89 2.76 1.80
C GLN A 66 19.22 4.25 1.62
N LEU A 67 18.45 4.98 0.80
CA LEU A 67 18.62 6.43 0.64
C LEU A 67 18.44 7.17 1.98
N GLN A 68 17.49 6.74 2.80
CA GLN A 68 17.32 7.27 4.16
C GLN A 68 18.53 7.03 5.06
N GLY A 69 19.11 5.82 5.02
CA GLY A 69 20.32 5.50 5.77
C GLY A 69 21.49 6.41 5.38
N ARG A 70 21.68 6.63 4.08
CA ARG A 70 22.71 7.53 3.54
C ARG A 70 22.48 8.99 3.93
N LEU A 71 21.22 9.45 3.92
CA LEU A 71 20.88 10.80 4.40
C LEU A 71 21.24 10.99 5.87
N ARG A 72 20.96 10.01 6.75
CA ARG A 72 21.29 10.11 8.19
C ARG A 72 22.79 10.01 8.45
N GLY A 73 23.45 9.03 7.83
CA GLY A 73 24.85 8.69 8.12
C GLY A 73 25.85 9.48 7.29
N GLU A 74 25.83 9.30 5.97
CA GLU A 74 26.86 9.84 5.07
C GLU A 74 26.72 11.35 4.87
N LEU A 75 25.48 11.85 4.77
CA LEU A 75 25.22 13.24 4.40
C LEU A 75 24.87 14.15 5.59
N GLY A 76 24.68 13.58 6.79
CA GLY A 76 24.35 14.35 7.99
C GLY A 76 23.03 15.14 7.88
N ARG A 77 22.05 14.61 7.14
CA ARG A 77 20.72 15.19 6.88
C ARG A 77 19.60 14.35 7.50
N PRO A 78 19.54 14.24 8.85
CA PRO A 78 18.48 13.49 9.52
C PRO A 78 17.08 14.10 9.32
N ASP A 79 17.01 15.40 9.06
CA ASP A 79 15.81 16.14 8.66
C ASP A 79 15.16 15.54 7.41
N LEU A 80 15.93 15.41 6.33
CA LEU A 80 15.47 14.84 5.07
C LEU A 80 15.10 13.36 5.20
N ALA A 81 15.87 12.61 6.00
CA ALA A 81 15.56 11.21 6.26
C ALA A 81 14.22 11.03 7.02
N GLN A 82 13.88 11.96 7.92
CA GLN A 82 12.60 11.99 8.62
C GLN A 82 11.46 12.30 7.64
N HIS A 83 11.65 13.24 6.70
CA HIS A 83 10.66 13.50 5.65
C HIS A 83 10.38 12.25 4.80
N LEU A 84 11.42 11.52 4.39
CA LEU A 84 11.24 10.24 3.69
C LEU A 84 10.52 9.18 4.55
N THR A 85 10.67 9.24 5.88
CA THR A 85 9.99 8.28 6.78
C THR A 85 8.49 8.53 6.76
N ARG A 86 8.10 9.80 6.92
CA ARG A 86 6.70 10.22 6.83
C ARG A 86 6.12 9.92 5.46
N LEU A 87 6.90 10.09 4.38
CA LEU A 87 6.43 9.75 3.04
C LEU A 87 6.17 8.25 2.88
N GLN A 88 7.10 7.39 3.31
CA GLN A 88 6.91 5.93 3.26
C GLN A 88 5.66 5.47 4.05
N GLU A 89 5.31 6.15 5.16
CA GLU A 89 4.05 5.90 5.88
C GLU A 89 2.82 6.24 5.05
N ARG A 90 2.86 7.35 4.32
CA ARG A 90 1.75 7.77 3.44
C ARG A 90 1.61 6.85 2.24
N GLU A 91 2.72 6.39 1.69
CA GLU A 91 2.71 5.42 0.60
C GLU A 91 2.15 4.07 1.04
N GLN A 92 2.43 3.67 2.28
CA GLN A 92 1.87 2.48 2.90
C GLN A 92 0.36 2.60 3.10
N GLU A 93 -0.10 3.72 3.66
CA GLU A 93 -1.53 4.01 3.84
C GLU A 93 -2.27 3.99 2.49
N LYS A 94 -1.70 4.62 1.47
CA LYS A 94 -2.25 4.61 0.11
C LYS A 94 -2.38 3.20 -0.45
N LEU A 95 -1.35 2.35 -0.31
CA LEU A 95 -1.39 0.99 -0.83
C LEU A 95 -2.48 0.16 -0.15
N GLN A 96 -2.63 0.33 1.17
CA GLN A 96 -3.68 -0.33 1.95
C GLN A 96 -5.08 0.12 1.52
N LEU A 97 -5.31 1.43 1.34
CA LEU A 97 -6.58 1.97 0.84
C LEU A 97 -6.88 1.48 -0.58
N THR A 98 -5.87 1.40 -1.44
CA THR A 98 -6.01 0.90 -2.82
C THR A 98 -6.50 -0.55 -2.82
N ALA A 99 -5.88 -1.43 -2.05
CA ALA A 99 -6.31 -2.83 -1.94
C ALA A 99 -7.72 -2.97 -1.35
N GLN A 100 -8.07 -2.18 -0.33
CA GLN A 100 -9.43 -2.15 0.22
C GLN A 100 -10.45 -1.72 -0.84
N LEU A 101 -10.14 -0.68 -1.61
CA LEU A 101 -11.01 -0.19 -2.68
C LEU A 101 -11.22 -1.25 -3.77
N GLN A 102 -10.17 -1.98 -4.14
CA GLN A 102 -10.28 -3.08 -5.09
C GLN A 102 -11.23 -4.18 -4.58
N LEU A 103 -11.09 -4.59 -3.32
CA LEU A 103 -11.99 -5.57 -2.70
C LEU A 103 -13.44 -5.09 -2.63
N ALA A 104 -13.66 -3.82 -2.27
CA ALA A 104 -15.00 -3.24 -2.23
C ALA A 104 -15.64 -3.21 -3.62
N ARG A 105 -14.86 -2.86 -4.67
CA ARG A 105 -15.32 -2.88 -6.06
C ARG A 105 -15.72 -4.29 -6.51
N GLN A 106 -14.93 -5.30 -6.14
CA GLN A 106 -15.27 -6.68 -6.44
C GLN A 106 -16.60 -7.10 -5.78
N ARG A 107 -16.79 -6.81 -4.47
CA ARG A 107 -18.05 -7.11 -3.76
C ARG A 107 -19.25 -6.42 -4.40
N ALA A 108 -19.10 -5.14 -4.76
CA ALA A 108 -20.16 -4.37 -5.39
C ALA A 108 -20.54 -4.90 -6.79
N GLN A 109 -19.64 -5.62 -7.46
CA GLN A 109 -19.89 -6.28 -8.74
C GLN A 109 -20.50 -7.67 -8.56
N ASP A 110 -20.03 -8.44 -7.57
CA ASP A 110 -20.53 -9.78 -7.26
C ASP A 110 -21.93 -9.74 -6.62
N GLU A 111 -22.22 -8.71 -5.83
CA GLU A 111 -23.49 -8.51 -5.10
C GLU A 111 -24.10 -7.12 -5.39
N PRO A 112 -24.58 -6.85 -6.61
CA PRO A 112 -25.05 -5.52 -7.02
C PRO A 112 -26.34 -5.07 -6.32
N SER A 113 -27.10 -5.99 -5.71
CA SER A 113 -28.34 -5.71 -4.97
C SER A 113 -28.11 -5.18 -3.56
N VAL A 114 -26.86 -5.12 -3.09
CA VAL A 114 -26.51 -4.70 -1.72
C VAL A 114 -25.96 -3.27 -1.76
N ASP A 115 -26.80 -2.30 -1.42
CA ASP A 115 -26.48 -0.85 -1.48
C ASP A 115 -25.26 -0.46 -0.61
N THR A 116 -25.00 -1.19 0.47
CA THR A 116 -23.87 -0.93 1.38
C THR A 116 -22.52 -1.13 0.69
N HIS A 117 -22.40 -2.06 -0.27
CA HIS A 117 -21.14 -2.27 -1.01
C HIS A 117 -20.83 -1.10 -1.95
N GLN A 118 -21.85 -0.52 -2.58
CA GLN A 118 -21.70 0.67 -3.42
C GLN A 118 -21.29 1.90 -2.59
N GLN A 119 -21.81 1.99 -1.35
CA GLN A 119 -21.43 3.03 -0.42
C GLN A 119 -19.98 2.86 0.07
N GLU A 120 -19.54 1.65 0.41
CA GLU A 120 -18.16 1.34 0.80
C GLU A 120 -17.16 1.74 -0.31
N VAL A 121 -17.49 1.47 -1.59
CA VAL A 121 -16.68 1.91 -2.74
C VAL A 121 -16.58 3.43 -2.83
N ARG A 122 -17.69 4.16 -2.64
CA ARG A 122 -17.71 5.63 -2.69
C ARG A 122 -16.86 6.23 -1.57
N GLU A 123 -16.99 5.71 -0.36
CA GLU A 123 -16.23 6.15 0.81
C GLU A 123 -14.73 5.88 0.66
N LEU A 124 -14.36 4.66 0.25
CA LEU A 124 -12.95 4.30 0.02
C LEU A 124 -12.33 5.09 -1.15
N LYS A 125 -13.10 5.35 -2.21
CA LYS A 125 -12.66 6.20 -3.32
C LYS A 125 -12.44 7.64 -2.85
N HIS A 126 -13.37 8.19 -2.07
CA HIS A 126 -13.21 9.51 -1.48
C HIS A 126 -11.96 9.58 -0.61
N ARG A 127 -11.73 8.60 0.28
CA ARG A 127 -10.53 8.56 1.14
C ARG A 127 -9.22 8.41 0.37
N SER A 128 -9.24 7.67 -0.74
CA SER A 128 -8.05 7.48 -1.61
C SER A 128 -7.70 8.70 -2.45
N VAL A 129 -8.69 9.54 -2.80
CA VAL A 129 -8.51 10.78 -3.58
C VAL A 129 -8.31 12.00 -2.66
N SER A 130 -9.01 12.05 -1.53
CA SER A 130 -9.03 13.13 -0.54
C SER A 130 -7.91 13.00 0.50
N THR A 131 -6.77 12.39 0.17
CA THR A 131 -5.59 12.42 1.04
C THR A 131 -4.64 13.61 0.74
N PRO A 132 -5.07 14.88 0.78
CA PRO A 132 -4.24 15.93 1.39
C PRO A 132 -4.27 15.72 2.91
N TRP A 133 -3.08 15.66 3.51
CA TRP A 133 -2.83 15.59 4.95
C TRP A 133 -3.84 16.35 5.84
N SER A 134 -4.38 15.68 6.86
CA SER A 134 -4.76 16.30 8.15
C SER A 134 -4.06 15.55 9.28
N PRO A 135 -3.49 16.23 10.29
CA PRO A 135 -2.86 15.58 11.44
C PRO A 135 -3.94 15.08 12.42
N PRO A 136 -3.79 13.90 13.07
CA PRO A 136 -4.65 13.55 14.18
C PRO A 136 -4.05 14.13 15.47
N PHE A 137 -4.51 15.31 15.87
CA PHE A 137 -4.69 15.59 17.29
C PHE A 137 -6.13 16.02 17.49
N GLY A 138 -6.88 15.13 18.13
CA GLY A 138 -8.30 15.26 18.44
C GLY A 138 -8.74 13.94 19.03
N ALA A 139 -8.74 13.87 20.36
CA ALA A 139 -9.07 12.69 21.14
C ALA A 139 -10.40 12.06 20.67
N GLY A 140 -10.41 10.73 20.50
CA GLY A 140 -11.63 9.94 20.33
C GLY A 140 -12.00 9.63 18.88
N SER A 141 -11.28 8.72 18.23
CA SER A 141 -11.82 7.97 17.08
C SER A 141 -11.37 6.50 17.14
N PRO A 142 -12.31 5.54 17.09
CA PRO A 142 -12.04 4.14 17.41
C PRO A 142 -11.51 3.42 16.16
N LEU A 143 -10.24 3.63 15.83
CA LEU A 143 -9.58 2.88 14.74
C LEU A 143 -8.88 1.59 15.22
N HIS A 144 -9.17 1.13 16.44
CA HIS A 144 -8.60 -0.10 16.97
C HIS A 144 -9.48 -1.35 16.87
N THR A 145 -10.69 -1.26 16.32
CA THR A 145 -11.55 -2.44 16.16
C THR A 145 -12.38 -2.35 14.90
N LEU A 146 -11.79 -2.75 13.77
CA LEU A 146 -12.57 -3.39 12.71
C LEU A 146 -12.31 -4.89 12.83
N PRO A 147 -13.37 -5.71 12.84
CA PRO A 147 -13.25 -7.11 13.22
C PRO A 147 -12.35 -7.82 12.21
N PHE A 148 -11.34 -8.52 12.74
CA PHE A 148 -10.85 -9.73 12.10
C PHE A 148 -12.09 -10.58 11.74
N PRO A 149 -12.15 -11.23 10.56
CA PRO A 149 -13.23 -12.16 10.32
C PRO A 149 -13.30 -13.12 11.51
N PRO A 150 -14.48 -13.34 12.11
CA PRO A 150 -14.59 -14.27 13.22
C PRO A 150 -14.04 -15.62 12.76
N ALA A 151 -13.22 -16.25 13.60
CA ALA A 151 -12.84 -17.64 13.46
C ALA A 151 -14.14 -18.46 13.47
N GLY A 152 -14.69 -18.75 12.29
CA GLY A 152 -16.06 -19.26 12.16
C GLY A 152 -16.71 -19.08 10.79
N LEU A 153 -16.09 -18.40 9.82
CA LEU A 153 -16.52 -18.45 8.42
C LEU A 153 -15.94 -19.68 7.70
N GLU A 154 -16.20 -20.89 8.21
CA GLU A 154 -15.90 -22.14 7.50
C GLU A 154 -16.94 -22.48 6.40
N GLY A 155 -17.95 -21.64 6.19
CA GLY A 155 -19.06 -21.94 5.27
C GLY A 155 -19.29 -20.98 4.10
N ALA A 156 -18.60 -19.82 4.04
CA ALA A 156 -18.71 -18.90 2.90
C ALA A 156 -17.47 -19.06 2.04
N GLN A 157 -17.63 -19.42 0.75
CA GLN A 157 -16.53 -19.54 -0.20
C GLN A 157 -15.62 -18.30 -0.10
N MET A 158 -14.45 -18.48 0.50
CA MET A 158 -13.50 -17.40 0.71
C MET A 158 -12.87 -17.07 -0.64
N VAL A 159 -13.23 -15.91 -1.19
CA VAL A 159 -12.78 -15.49 -2.53
C VAL A 159 -11.25 -15.39 -2.53
N PRO A 160 -10.54 -16.16 -3.39
CA PRO A 160 -9.07 -16.24 -3.41
C PRO A 160 -8.36 -14.88 -3.54
N SER A 161 -9.04 -13.86 -4.06
CA SER A 161 -8.56 -12.48 -4.22
C SER A 161 -8.30 -11.74 -2.90
N LYS A 162 -9.02 -12.08 -1.80
CA LYS A 162 -8.79 -11.49 -0.48
C LYS A 162 -7.43 -11.91 0.10
N GLU A 163 -7.09 -13.20 0.01
CA GLU A 163 -5.81 -13.74 0.48
C GLU A 163 -4.62 -13.17 -0.29
N LEU A 164 -4.74 -12.98 -1.60
CA LEU A 164 -3.66 -12.43 -2.41
C LEU A 164 -3.39 -10.96 -2.12
N LEU A 165 -4.44 -10.15 -2.01
CA LEU A 165 -4.29 -8.71 -1.76
C LEU A 165 -3.76 -8.43 -0.36
N PHE A 166 -4.24 -9.14 0.66
CA PHE A 166 -3.74 -8.99 2.04
C PHE A 166 -2.39 -9.68 2.26
N GLY A 167 -2.12 -10.81 1.59
CA GLY A 167 -0.81 -11.48 1.62
C GLY A 167 0.30 -10.65 0.97
N ALA A 168 0.01 -10.03 -0.17
CA ALA A 168 0.88 -9.07 -0.86
C ALA A 168 1.21 -7.85 0.03
N LEU A 169 0.18 -7.25 0.63
CA LEU A 169 0.34 -6.15 1.58
C LEU A 169 1.22 -6.53 2.77
N ARG A 170 1.10 -7.76 3.30
CA ARG A 170 1.94 -8.27 4.41
C ARG A 170 3.43 -8.40 4.05
N ILE A 171 3.77 -8.73 2.79
CA ILE A 171 5.17 -8.84 2.34
C ILE A 171 5.81 -7.44 2.25
N VAL A 172 5.10 -6.46 1.71
CA VAL A 172 5.53 -5.04 1.70
C VAL A 172 5.69 -4.52 3.15
N TRP A 173 4.79 -4.93 4.04
CA TRP A 173 4.82 -4.62 5.49
C TRP A 173 6.08 -5.17 6.20
N ARG A 174 6.48 -6.40 5.90
CA ARG A 174 7.61 -7.08 6.56
C ARG A 174 8.95 -6.40 6.25
N CYS A 175 9.11 -5.84 5.04
CA CYS A 175 10.32 -5.10 4.65
C CYS A 175 10.53 -3.82 5.48
N ARG A 176 9.46 -3.16 5.95
CA ARG A 176 9.55 -1.95 6.79
C ARG A 176 9.83 -2.29 8.25
N ALA A 177 9.18 -3.31 8.80
CA ALA A 177 9.39 -3.76 10.18
C ALA A 177 10.84 -4.23 10.44
N ALA A 178 11.48 -4.83 9.45
CA ALA A 178 12.88 -5.25 9.53
C ALA A 178 13.90 -4.08 9.46
N ALA A 179 13.46 -2.87 9.10
CA ALA A 179 14.34 -1.72 8.86
C ALA A 179 14.25 -0.62 9.94
N LEU A 180 13.38 -0.80 10.95
CA LEU A 180 13.41 0.01 12.16
C LEU A 180 14.55 -0.53 13.05
N PRO A 181 15.54 0.28 13.46
CA PRO A 181 16.47 -0.16 14.48
C PRO A 181 15.66 -0.52 15.72
N SER A 182 15.90 -1.71 16.28
CA SER A 182 15.41 -2.06 17.61
C SER A 182 15.73 -0.90 18.54
N ALA A 183 14.71 -0.25 19.09
CA ALA A 183 14.93 0.72 20.15
C ALA A 183 15.63 -0.03 21.28
N SER A 184 16.95 0.14 21.40
CA SER A 184 17.68 -0.33 22.57
C SER A 184 17.13 0.41 23.77
N PRO A 185 16.69 -0.29 24.84
CA PRO A 185 16.40 0.38 26.09
C PRO A 185 17.74 0.86 26.65
N GLY A 186 17.89 2.17 26.76
CA GLY A 186 18.90 2.81 27.61
C GLY A 186 18.37 2.96 29.03
#